data_AF-A0A699RR81-F1
#
_entry.id   AF-A0A699RR81-F1
#
_cell.length_a   1.000
_cell.length_b   1.000
_cell.length_c   1.000
_cell.angle_alpha   90.00
_cell.angle_beta   90.00
_cell.angle_gamma   90.00
#
_symmetry.space_group_name_H-M   'P 1'
#
loop_
_entity.id
_entity.type
_entity.pdbx_description
1 polymer ?
#
loop_
_entity_poly.entity_id
_entity_poly.type
_entity_poly.pdbx_seq_one_letter_code
_entity_poly.pdbx_strand_id
1 'polypeptide(L)'
;AAKLLGEALHKTLTNKNGPMLDLDSVSEFFADGMPSTMIGVAGTPKLKSYDIDFGWGKPKKVETISLDFSGSISMNACKESSDDLEIGVVLPANEMDICVRTFQDGLQSYI
;
A
#
# COMPACT_ATOMS: atom_id res chain seq x y z
N ALA A 1 2.66 10.42 -32.39
CA ALA A 1 2.77 10.21 -30.93
C ALA A 1 1.49 10.59 -30.20
N ALA A 2 1.08 11.87 -30.16
CA ALA A 2 -0.10 12.32 -29.41
C ALA A 2 -1.42 11.62 -29.78
N LYS A 3 -1.66 11.35 -31.08
CA LYS A 3 -2.85 10.60 -31.55
C LYS A 3 -2.91 9.18 -30.98
N LEU A 4 -1.79 8.46 -30.97
CA LEU A 4 -1.69 7.10 -30.44
C LEU A 4 -1.91 7.06 -28.92
N LEU A 5 -1.39 8.06 -28.19
CA LEU A 5 -1.66 8.21 -26.76
C LEU A 5 -3.15 8.47 -26.49
N GLY A 6 -3.77 9.35 -27.29
CA GLY A 6 -5.20 9.66 -27.17
C GLY A 6 -6.09 8.45 -27.45
N GLU A 7 -5.79 7.67 -28.49
CA GLU A 7 -6.52 6.44 -28.82
C GLU A 7 -6.37 5.36 -27.75
N ALA A 8 -5.16 5.19 -27.20
CA ALA A 8 -4.90 4.26 -26.11
C ALA A 8 -5.67 4.64 -24.83
N LEU A 9 -5.64 5.93 -24.45
CA LEU A 9 -6.41 6.43 -23.30
C LEU A 9 -7.92 6.29 -23.52
N HIS A 10 -8.42 6.62 -24.71
CA HIS A 10 -9.84 6.49 -25.02
C HIS A 10 -10.30 5.03 -24.89
N LYS A 11 -9.53 4.08 -25.43
CA LYS A 11 -9.82 2.65 -25.32
C LYS A 11 -9.82 2.17 -23.87
N THR A 12 -8.87 2.60 -23.04
CA THR A 12 -8.81 2.23 -21.62
C THR A 12 -9.95 2.85 -20.81
N LEU A 13 -10.28 4.12 -21.05
CA LEU A 13 -11.33 4.85 -20.31
C LEU A 13 -12.76 4.43 -20.70
N THR A 14 -12.97 3.96 -21.94
CA THR A 14 -14.27 3.47 -22.41
C THR A 14 -14.47 1.97 -22.22
N ASN A 15 -13.44 1.26 -21.73
CA ASN A 15 -13.61 -0.12 -21.31
C ASN A 15 -14.62 -0.18 -20.17
N LYS A 16 -15.67 -1.00 -20.32
CA LYS A 16 -16.75 -1.15 -19.33
C LYS A 16 -16.25 -1.66 -17.98
N ASN A 17 -15.09 -2.33 -17.97
CA ASN A 17 -14.45 -2.86 -16.77
C ASN A 17 -13.49 -1.83 -16.13
N GLY A 18 -13.32 -0.65 -16.73
CA GLY A 18 -12.41 0.38 -16.26
C GLY A 18 -10.93 -0.04 -16.30
N PRO A 19 -10.03 0.78 -15.71
CA PRO A 19 -8.61 0.47 -15.57
C PRO A 19 -8.29 -0.43 -14.36
N MET A 20 -9.30 -0.84 -13.58
CA MET A 20 -9.07 -1.73 -12.44
C MET A 20 -8.78 -3.16 -12.92
N LEU A 21 -7.93 -3.86 -12.15
CA LEU A 21 -7.94 -5.32 -12.16
C LEU A 21 -9.38 -5.77 -11.99
N ASP A 22 -9.82 -6.65 -12.89
CA ASP A 22 -11.17 -7.15 -12.92
C ASP A 22 -11.56 -7.63 -11.50
N LEU A 23 -12.61 -7.03 -10.94
CA LEU A 23 -13.04 -7.30 -9.57
C LEU A 23 -13.33 -8.80 -9.41
N ASP A 24 -13.80 -9.42 -10.49
CA ASP A 24 -14.04 -10.85 -10.60
C ASP A 24 -12.72 -11.64 -10.47
N SER A 25 -11.64 -11.20 -11.13
CA SER A 25 -10.30 -11.82 -10.99
C SER A 25 -9.72 -11.69 -9.57
N VAL A 26 -9.93 -10.56 -8.88
CA VAL A 26 -9.50 -10.40 -7.49
C VAL A 26 -10.31 -11.29 -6.57
N SER A 27 -11.61 -11.44 -6.83
CA SER A 27 -12.50 -12.32 -6.07
C SER A 27 -12.18 -13.82 -6.29
N GLU A 28 -11.86 -14.22 -7.52
CA GLU A 28 -11.41 -15.57 -7.86
C GLU A 28 -10.06 -15.89 -7.18
N PHE A 29 -9.15 -14.90 -7.15
CA PHE A 29 -7.86 -15.04 -6.49
C PHE A 29 -7.97 -15.32 -4.98
N PHE A 30 -9.09 -14.92 -4.36
CA PHE A 30 -9.38 -15.15 -2.93
C PHE A 30 -10.54 -16.11 -2.69
N ALA A 31 -11.03 -16.80 -3.73
CA ALA A 31 -12.24 -17.63 -3.64
C ALA A 31 -12.10 -18.80 -2.65
N ASP A 32 -10.90 -19.38 -2.54
CA ASP A 32 -10.56 -20.44 -1.59
C ASP A 32 -10.08 -19.91 -0.23
N GLY A 33 -10.19 -18.59 -0.01
CA GLY A 33 -9.66 -17.89 1.15
C GLY A 33 -8.15 -17.62 1.05
N MET A 34 -7.63 -16.83 1.99
CA MET A 34 -6.20 -16.56 2.11
C MET A 34 -5.56 -17.56 3.07
N PRO A 35 -4.39 -18.14 2.73
CA PRO A 35 -3.62 -18.89 3.71
C PRO A 35 -3.35 -18.03 4.94
N SER A 36 -3.47 -18.60 6.14
CA SER A 36 -3.19 -17.88 7.39
C SER A 36 -1.74 -17.40 7.53
N THR A 37 -0.85 -17.88 6.67
CA THR A 37 0.57 -17.50 6.57
C THR A 37 0.84 -16.40 5.53
N MET A 38 -0.19 -15.95 4.81
CA MET A 38 -0.05 -14.91 3.80
C MET A 38 -0.35 -13.53 4.39
N ILE A 39 0.46 -12.53 4.02
CA ILE A 39 0.26 -11.13 4.42
C ILE A 39 0.20 -10.29 3.15
N GLY A 40 -0.86 -9.50 3.01
CA GLY A 40 -0.97 -8.51 1.92
C GLY A 40 -0.09 -7.29 2.17
N VAL A 41 0.35 -6.62 1.10
CA VAL A 41 1.09 -5.35 1.20
C VAL A 41 0.35 -4.27 0.42
N ALA A 42 -0.13 -3.26 1.13
CA ALA A 42 -0.76 -2.08 0.57
C ALA A 42 0.27 -0.95 0.38
N GLY A 43 0.11 -0.17 -0.69
CA GLY A 43 0.94 1.00 -0.96
C GLY A 43 2.01 0.76 -2.03
N THR A 44 2.61 1.85 -2.48
CA THR A 44 3.64 1.84 -3.51
C THR A 44 4.64 2.94 -3.17
N PRO A 45 5.84 2.63 -2.68
CA PRO A 45 6.79 3.65 -2.22
C PRO A 45 7.10 4.74 -3.26
N LYS A 46 7.07 4.38 -4.56
CA LYS A 46 7.28 5.32 -5.66
C LYS A 46 6.16 6.36 -5.84
N LEU A 47 4.99 6.17 -5.24
CA LEU A 47 3.88 7.12 -5.29
C LEU A 47 4.15 8.39 -4.46
N LYS A 48 5.04 8.31 -3.46
CA LYS A 48 5.46 9.43 -2.60
C LYS A 48 4.28 10.23 -2.03
N SER A 49 3.38 9.56 -1.31
CA SER A 49 2.15 10.14 -0.75
C SER A 49 2.37 11.42 0.07
N TYR A 50 3.54 11.59 0.69
CA TYR A 50 3.92 12.80 1.42
C TYR A 50 4.24 14.01 0.55
N ASP A 51 4.39 13.85 -0.77
CA ASP A 51 4.62 14.96 -1.71
C ASP A 51 3.33 15.63 -2.20
N ILE A 52 2.17 15.11 -1.81
CA ILE A 52 0.87 15.66 -2.20
C ILE A 52 0.59 16.95 -1.42
N ASP A 53 0.54 18.09 -2.12
CA ASP A 53 0.23 19.40 -1.53
C ASP A 53 -1.01 20.01 -2.20
N PHE A 54 -2.03 20.27 -1.39
CA PHE A 54 -3.30 20.88 -1.83
C PHE A 54 -3.33 22.42 -1.68
N GLY A 55 -2.21 23.03 -1.24
CA GLY A 55 -2.08 24.47 -0.98
C GLY A 55 -1.95 24.83 0.51
N TRP A 56 -2.00 23.85 1.39
CA TRP A 56 -1.82 24.02 2.85
C TRP A 56 -0.49 23.43 3.35
N GLY A 57 0.38 22.99 2.44
CA GLY A 57 1.59 22.28 2.74
C GLY A 57 1.43 20.77 2.66
N LYS A 58 2.56 20.07 2.76
CA LYS A 58 2.65 18.62 2.68
C LYS A 58 2.00 17.92 3.90
N PRO A 59 1.55 16.66 3.77
CA PRO A 59 0.93 15.92 4.86
C PRO A 59 1.90 15.71 6.01
N LYS A 60 1.38 15.78 7.24
CA LYS A 60 2.17 15.46 8.44
C LYS A 60 2.33 13.95 8.65
N LYS A 61 1.31 13.17 8.29
CA LYS A 61 1.23 11.71 8.44
C LYS A 61 0.29 11.15 7.38
N VAL A 62 0.60 9.97 6.85
CA VAL A 62 -0.28 9.21 5.96
C VAL A 62 -0.58 7.87 6.63
N GLU A 63 -1.85 7.44 6.61
CA GLU A 63 -2.29 6.16 7.15
C GLU A 63 -3.13 5.40 6.14
N THR A 64 -2.92 4.10 6.03
CA THR A 64 -3.78 3.21 5.24
C THR A 64 -4.82 2.60 6.17
N ILE A 65 -6.03 3.16 6.20
CA ILE A 65 -7.08 2.76 7.14
C ILE A 65 -7.66 1.36 6.83
N SER A 66 -7.55 0.90 5.59
CA SER A 66 -8.10 -0.39 5.18
C SER A 66 -7.35 -1.61 5.73
N LEU A 67 -6.24 -1.42 6.44
CA LEU A 67 -5.42 -2.51 7.00
C LEU A 67 -6.19 -3.31 8.07
N ASP A 68 -7.08 -2.66 8.81
CA ASP A 68 -7.82 -3.22 9.96
C ASP A 68 -8.60 -4.50 9.64
N PHE A 69 -8.99 -4.71 8.38
CA PHE A 69 -9.79 -5.85 7.95
C PHE A 69 -9.20 -6.61 6.76
N SER A 70 -8.03 -6.21 6.25
CA SER A 70 -7.45 -6.80 5.03
C SER A 70 -6.32 -7.80 5.29
N GLY A 71 -5.95 -8.06 6.55
CA GLY A 71 -4.81 -8.95 6.87
C GLY A 71 -3.51 -8.50 6.21
N SER A 72 -3.33 -7.19 6.08
CA SER A 72 -2.24 -6.58 5.32
C SER A 72 -1.43 -5.62 6.17
N ILE A 73 -0.21 -5.33 5.72
CA ILE A 73 0.59 -4.19 6.17
C ILE A 73 0.60 -3.12 5.08
N SER A 74 0.98 -1.89 5.40
CA SER A 74 1.31 -0.88 4.39
C SER A 74 2.81 -0.67 4.27
N MET A 75 3.25 -0.30 3.07
CA MET A 75 4.64 0.06 2.80
C MET A 75 4.69 1.27 1.86
N ASN A 76 5.22 2.38 2.36
CA ASN A 76 5.30 3.66 1.66
C ASN A 76 6.70 4.29 1.81
N ALA A 77 7.01 5.31 1.01
CA ALA A 77 8.17 6.14 1.26
C ALA A 77 7.95 7.02 2.51
N CYS A 78 9.00 7.23 3.28
CA CYS A 78 8.96 8.12 4.44
C CYS A 78 8.81 9.59 4.04
N LYS A 79 8.36 10.40 5.01
CA LYS A 79 8.19 11.85 4.87
C LYS A 79 9.51 12.60 4.67
N GLU A 80 10.53 12.24 5.44
CA GLU A 80 11.80 13.00 5.52
C GLU A 80 12.83 12.54 4.47
N SER A 81 12.76 11.28 4.04
CA SER A 81 13.67 10.67 3.08
C SER A 81 12.87 9.72 2.18
N SER A 82 13.00 9.85 0.86
CA SER A 82 12.38 8.90 -0.08
C SER A 82 13.14 7.58 -0.20
N ASP A 83 14.34 7.50 0.38
CA ASP A 83 15.15 6.29 0.44
C ASP A 83 14.79 5.45 1.67
N ASP A 84 14.09 6.04 2.64
CA ASP A 84 13.59 5.38 3.83
C ASP A 84 12.15 4.88 3.59
N LEU A 85 11.80 3.78 4.27
CA LEU A 85 10.48 3.17 4.18
C LEU A 85 9.69 3.34 5.47
N GLU A 86 8.41 3.67 5.31
CA GLU A 86 7.42 3.69 6.39
C GLU A 86 6.51 2.47 6.27
N ILE A 87 6.50 1.62 7.31
CA ILE A 87 5.69 0.40 7.37
C ILE A 87 4.57 0.61 8.38
N GLY A 88 3.31 0.56 7.92
CA GLY A 88 2.13 0.64 8.79
C GLY A 88 1.60 -0.75 9.12
N VAL A 89 1.37 -1.01 10.41
CA VAL A 89 0.93 -2.31 10.95
C VAL A 89 -0.23 -2.08 11.92
N VAL A 90 -1.27 -2.89 11.82
CA VAL A 90 -2.42 -2.88 12.75
C VAL A 90 -2.58 -4.28 13.33
N LEU A 91 -2.46 -4.40 14.65
CA LEU A 91 -2.54 -5.65 15.39
C LEU A 91 -3.24 -5.41 16.75
N PRO A 92 -3.80 -6.46 17.38
CA PRO A 92 -4.18 -6.41 18.79
C PRO A 92 -3.03 -5.92 19.66
N ALA A 93 -3.34 -5.20 20.75
CA ALA A 93 -2.33 -4.53 21.57
C ALA A 93 -1.24 -5.49 22.10
N ASN A 94 -1.63 -6.68 22.55
CA ASN A 94 -0.70 -7.71 23.03
C ASN A 94 0.23 -8.25 21.92
N GLU A 95 -0.23 -8.28 20.68
CA GLU A 95 0.56 -8.72 19.53
C GLU A 95 1.48 -7.59 19.03
N MET A 96 1.00 -6.34 19.08
CA MET A 96 1.82 -5.17 18.74
C MET A 96 3.05 -5.05 19.65
N ASP A 97 2.90 -5.31 20.95
CA ASP A 97 4.04 -5.32 21.89
C ASP A 97 5.12 -6.35 21.49
N ILE A 98 4.70 -7.52 21.03
CA ILE A 98 5.59 -8.58 20.55
C ILE A 98 6.22 -8.18 19.21
N CYS A 99 5.44 -7.60 18.30
CA CYS A 99 5.88 -7.13 17.00
C CYS A 99 6.97 -6.07 17.13
N VAL A 100 6.76 -5.04 17.97
CA VAL A 100 7.73 -3.97 18.22
C VAL A 100 9.04 -4.53 18.75
N ARG A 101 8.99 -5.41 19.76
CA ARG A 101 10.20 -6.04 20.32
C ARG A 101 10.95 -6.86 19.26
N THR A 102 10.23 -7.74 18.55
CA THR A 102 10.83 -8.60 17.52
C THR A 102 11.47 -7.78 16.40
N PHE A 103 10.81 -6.69 15.96
CA PHE A 103 11.33 -5.82 14.92
C PHE A 103 12.59 -5.08 15.39
N GLN A 104 12.59 -4.56 16.62
CA GLN A 104 13.73 -3.86 17.20
C GLN A 104 14.94 -4.79 17.41
N ASP A 105 14.74 -5.95 18.02
CA ASP A 105 15.79 -6.94 18.27
C ASP A 105 16.40 -7.43 16.95
N GLY A 106 15.57 -7.66 15.94
CA GLY A 106 16.02 -8.07 14.61
C GLY A 106 16.86 -6.99 13.93
N LEU A 107 16.46 -5.72 14.03
CA LEU A 107 17.19 -4.60 13.43
C LEU A 107 18.50 -4.31 14.17
N GLN A 108 18.55 -4.51 15.49
CA GLN A 108 19.75 -4.27 16.31
C GLN A 108 20.99 -5.02 15.80
N SER A 109 20.81 -6.13 15.08
CA SER A 109 21.93 -6.86 14.47
C SER A 109 22.57 -6.14 13.25
N TYR A 110 21.94 -5.09 12.73
CA TYR A 110 22.32 -4.40 11.49
C TYR A 110 22.66 -2.91 11.68
N ILE A 111 22.56 -2.40 12.90
CA ILE A 111 22.93 -1.03 13.33
C ILE A 111 24.07 -1.10 14.34
#